data_AF-A0A318YG06-F1
#
_entry.id   AF-A0A318YG06-F1
#
_cell.length_a   1.000
_cell.length_b   1.000
_cell.length_c   1.000
_cell.angle_alpha   90.00
_cell.angle_beta   90.00
_cell.angle_gamma   90.00
#
_symmetry.space_group_name_H-M   'P 1'
#
loop_
_entity.id
_entity.type
_entity.pdbx_description
1 polymer ?
#
loop_
_entity_poly.entity_id
_entity_poly.type
_entity_poly.pdbx_seq_one_letter_code
_entity_poly.pdbx_strand_id
1 'polypeptide(L)'
;MIFEAIHRLGSKADLELMYPSNFLVSEKDDSPEAHLLRFARDKYAVKLKPMEVIYKGGGGETWSRSYTKLLTFNQTEYDRVLHLDSDATLLQTMDELFLLPSAPVAMPLAYWFHQEDKVFTSALMLIQPSTAEFSRLTDEIWDGVSGGYDMDIVNRLYGDTALVIPHRPYMLLTGEFRSKDHEAYLGNADESWDAEKVLEAAKYLHFSDWPVPKPWITATQHVLEETQPPCEVQLVTGQQDDCHIRQLWLGMYEEFRSRRQNICGVALS
;
A
#
# COMPACT_ATOMS: atom_id res chain seq x y z
N MET A 1 -9.76 6.30 2.10
CA MET A 1 -9.93 5.41 0.93
C MET A 1 -9.76 3.96 1.32
N ILE A 2 -8.59 3.54 1.80
CA ILE A 2 -8.36 2.14 2.16
C ILE A 2 -9.34 1.61 3.22
N PHE A 3 -9.67 2.39 4.26
CA PHE A 3 -10.69 2.00 5.24
C PHE A 3 -12.09 1.84 4.65
N GLU A 4 -12.46 2.65 3.66
CA GLU A 4 -13.73 2.44 2.97
C GLU A 4 -13.71 1.13 2.20
N ALA A 5 -12.59 0.78 1.54
CA ALA A 5 -12.46 -0.48 0.82
C ALA A 5 -12.62 -1.66 1.78
N ILE A 6 -11.90 -1.61 2.91
CA ILE A 6 -11.96 -2.65 3.96
C ILE A 6 -13.38 -2.78 4.52
N HIS A 7 -14.03 -1.65 4.82
CA HIS A 7 -15.40 -1.63 5.32
C HIS A 7 -16.40 -2.19 4.30
N ARG A 8 -16.31 -1.78 3.03
CA ARG A 8 -17.16 -2.25 1.92
C ARG A 8 -17.00 -3.75 1.69
N LEU A 9 -15.79 -4.28 1.86
CA LEU A 9 -15.47 -5.70 1.73
C LEU A 9 -15.88 -6.52 2.98
N GLY A 10 -16.29 -5.86 4.06
CA GLY A 10 -16.83 -6.53 5.25
C GLY A 10 -15.79 -7.26 6.09
N SER A 11 -14.59 -6.68 6.23
CA SER A 11 -13.58 -7.22 7.14
C SER A 11 -14.12 -7.32 8.56
N LYS A 12 -13.72 -8.37 9.26
CA LYS A 12 -14.10 -8.62 10.67
C LYS A 12 -13.11 -8.04 11.67
N ALA A 13 -11.93 -7.64 11.20
CA ALA A 13 -10.91 -7.05 12.05
C ALA A 13 -11.30 -5.64 12.49
N ASP A 14 -10.79 -5.23 13.64
CA ASP A 14 -10.85 -3.83 14.04
C ASP A 14 -10.04 -2.98 13.05
N LEU A 15 -10.56 -1.79 12.74
CA LEU A 15 -9.89 -0.82 11.88
C LEU A 15 -9.23 0.24 12.76
N GLU A 16 -7.94 0.49 12.56
CA GLU A 16 -7.21 1.49 13.32
C GLU A 16 -6.43 2.43 12.40
N LEU A 17 -6.54 3.73 12.64
CA LEU A 17 -5.76 4.77 11.99
C LEU A 17 -4.84 5.44 13.00
N MET A 18 -3.53 5.26 12.80
CA MET A 18 -2.53 6.10 13.44
C MET A 18 -2.41 7.43 12.69
N TYR A 19 -2.60 8.55 13.38
CA TYR A 19 -2.60 9.88 12.76
C TYR A 19 -1.77 10.89 13.56
N PRO A 20 -1.20 11.93 12.93
CA PRO A 20 -0.41 12.95 13.62
C PRO A 20 -1.18 13.58 14.78
N SER A 21 -0.58 13.59 15.98
CA SER A 21 -1.20 14.08 17.22
C SER A 21 -1.63 15.55 17.17
N ASN A 22 -1.06 16.33 16.26
CA ASN A 22 -1.42 17.73 16.02
C ASN A 22 -2.74 17.91 15.25
N PHE A 23 -3.33 16.85 14.68
CA PHE A 23 -4.67 16.91 14.08
C PHE A 23 -5.71 16.69 15.18
N LEU A 24 -6.48 17.72 15.53
CA LEU A 24 -7.45 17.60 16.61
C LEU A 24 -8.69 16.85 16.13
N VAL A 25 -9.25 15.99 16.98
CA VAL A 25 -10.52 15.27 16.72
C VAL A 25 -11.69 15.91 17.48
N SER A 26 -11.49 17.13 17.99
CA SER A 26 -12.51 17.88 18.71
C SER A 26 -13.72 18.12 17.80
N GLU A 27 -14.93 17.94 18.31
CA GLU A 27 -16.19 18.26 17.61
C GLU A 27 -16.32 19.77 17.29
N LYS A 28 -15.43 20.60 17.83
CA LYS A 28 -15.36 22.06 17.56
C LYS A 28 -14.29 22.43 16.53
N ASP A 29 -13.52 21.47 16.03
CA ASP A 29 -12.50 21.71 15.02
C ASP A 29 -13.09 21.47 13.63
N ASP A 30 -13.14 22.54 12.84
CA ASP A 30 -13.70 22.59 11.49
C ASP A 30 -12.63 22.42 10.39
N SER A 31 -11.41 22.00 10.75
CA SER A 31 -10.38 21.67 9.78
C SER A 31 -10.76 20.44 8.94
N PRO A 32 -10.34 20.37 7.67
CA PRO A 32 -10.55 19.19 6.83
C PRO A 32 -10.04 17.90 7.47
N GLU A 33 -8.89 17.95 8.15
CA GLU A 33 -8.30 16.82 8.85
C GLU A 33 -9.23 16.31 9.96
N ALA A 34 -9.74 17.21 10.80
CA ALA A 34 -10.64 16.88 11.88
C ALA A 34 -11.96 16.27 11.35
N HIS A 35 -12.52 16.83 10.29
CA HIS A 35 -13.72 16.31 9.61
C HIS A 35 -13.51 14.89 9.08
N LEU A 36 -12.41 14.67 8.35
CA LEU A 36 -12.10 13.37 7.76
C LEU A 36 -11.80 12.30 8.81
N LEU A 37 -11.12 12.67 9.91
CA LEU A 37 -10.88 11.76 11.04
C LEU A 37 -12.20 11.36 11.71
N ARG A 38 -13.07 12.32 12.04
CA ARG A 38 -14.41 12.03 12.59
C ARG A 38 -15.26 11.21 11.64
N PHE A 39 -15.22 11.51 10.34
CA PHE A 39 -15.92 10.71 9.33
C PHE A 39 -15.43 9.26 9.31
N ALA A 40 -14.12 9.01 9.35
CA ALA A 40 -13.59 7.65 9.40
C ALA A 40 -14.03 6.89 10.66
N ARG A 41 -14.01 7.57 11.82
CA ARG A 41 -14.51 7.04 13.10
C ARG A 41 -15.99 6.68 13.03
N ASP A 42 -16.82 7.62 12.61
CA ASP A 42 -18.28 7.50 12.72
C ASP A 42 -18.87 6.63 11.62
N LYS A 43 -18.32 6.72 10.39
CA LYS A 43 -18.86 5.99 9.23
C LYS A 43 -18.34 4.57 9.14
N TYR A 44 -17.06 4.36 9.46
CA TYR A 44 -16.38 3.08 9.23
C TYR A 44 -15.93 2.40 10.53
N ALA A 45 -16.28 2.95 11.70
CA ALA A 45 -15.86 2.45 13.01
C ALA A 45 -14.34 2.38 13.18
N VAL A 46 -13.60 3.28 12.52
CA VAL A 46 -12.14 3.35 12.63
C VAL A 46 -11.75 3.89 14.01
N LYS A 47 -10.97 3.12 14.76
CA LYS A 47 -10.32 3.56 15.98
C LYS A 47 -9.20 4.54 15.63
N LEU A 48 -9.25 5.73 16.22
CA LEU A 48 -8.29 6.79 15.95
C LEU A 48 -7.22 6.80 17.05
N LYS A 49 -5.96 6.58 16.67
CA LYS A 49 -4.82 6.59 17.60
C LYS A 49 -3.84 7.72 17.27
N PRO A 50 -3.78 8.81 18.08
CA PRO A 50 -2.82 9.86 17.83
C PRO A 50 -1.40 9.35 18.03
N MET A 51 -0.46 9.86 17.24
CA MET A 51 0.93 9.45 17.25
C MET A 51 1.87 10.62 16.93
N GLU A 52 3.11 10.51 17.38
CA GLU A 52 4.17 11.43 16.97
C GLU A 52 4.83 10.92 15.70
N VAL A 53 4.85 11.76 14.66
CA VAL A 53 5.48 11.43 13.39
C VAL A 53 7.00 11.37 13.58
N ILE A 54 7.61 10.28 13.14
CA ILE A 54 9.06 10.13 13.17
C ILE A 54 9.66 10.83 11.96
N TYR A 55 10.60 11.75 12.21
CA TYR A 55 11.38 12.43 11.18
C TYR A 55 12.85 12.04 11.31
N LYS A 56 13.39 11.33 10.31
CA LYS A 56 14.82 11.06 10.19
C LYS A 56 15.32 11.45 8.80
N GLY A 57 16.33 12.31 8.75
CA GLY A 57 16.91 12.78 7.49
C GLY A 57 17.69 11.68 6.76
N GLY A 58 17.83 11.81 5.43
CA GLY A 58 18.74 10.99 4.61
C GLY A 58 18.11 10.28 3.41
N GLY A 59 16.81 9.99 3.42
CA GLY A 59 16.08 9.34 2.31
C GLY A 59 15.36 10.31 1.35
N GLY A 60 15.73 11.60 1.33
CA GLY A 60 14.95 12.65 0.67
C GLY A 60 13.66 13.03 1.43
N GLU A 61 12.98 14.09 0.99
CA GLU A 61 11.76 14.60 1.67
C GLU A 61 10.67 13.52 1.75
N THR A 62 10.47 12.78 0.66
CA THR A 62 9.44 11.74 0.50
C THR A 62 9.53 10.61 1.51
N TRP A 63 10.74 10.12 1.84
CA TRP A 63 10.92 8.92 2.68
C TRP A 63 11.37 9.24 4.11
N SER A 64 11.65 10.51 4.42
CA SER A 64 12.07 10.96 5.75
C SER A 64 11.07 10.66 6.88
N ARG A 65 9.80 10.44 6.52
CA ARG A 65 8.71 10.09 7.44
C ARG A 65 8.32 8.62 7.45
N SER A 66 8.91 7.81 6.56
CA SER A 66 8.51 6.41 6.34
C SER A 66 8.61 5.55 7.60
N TYR A 67 9.62 5.81 8.44
CA TYR A 67 9.83 5.21 9.77
C TYR A 67 8.59 5.21 10.66
N THR A 68 7.72 6.20 10.49
CA THR A 68 6.46 6.37 11.24
C THR A 68 5.56 5.14 11.13
N LYS A 69 5.60 4.39 10.01
CA LYS A 69 4.81 3.15 9.86
C LYS A 69 5.26 2.02 10.78
N LEU A 70 6.50 2.06 11.27
CA LEU A 70 7.03 1.04 12.18
C LEU A 70 6.49 1.20 13.60
N LEU A 71 5.81 2.31 13.92
CA LEU A 71 5.04 2.44 15.16
C LEU A 71 3.88 1.42 15.26
N THR A 72 3.51 0.78 14.16
CA THR A 72 2.54 -0.32 14.15
C THR A 72 3.00 -1.53 14.98
N PHE A 73 4.31 -1.71 15.22
CA PHE A 73 4.82 -2.76 16.11
C PHE A 73 4.50 -2.53 17.60
N ASN A 74 4.09 -1.31 17.97
CA ASN A 74 3.72 -0.95 19.34
C ASN A 74 2.23 -1.16 19.66
N GLN A 75 1.43 -1.68 18.72
CA GLN A 75 -0.01 -1.90 18.89
C GLN A 75 -0.32 -3.17 19.70
N THR A 76 0.24 -3.24 20.91
CA THR A 76 0.21 -4.43 21.78
C THR A 76 -1.14 -4.76 22.38
N GLU A 77 -2.17 -3.95 22.15
CA GLU A 77 -3.57 -4.32 22.42
C GLU A 77 -4.13 -5.39 21.46
N TYR A 78 -3.46 -5.64 20.33
CA TYR A 78 -3.84 -6.67 19.37
C TYR A 78 -2.82 -7.80 19.35
N ASP A 79 -3.31 -9.04 19.20
CA ASP A 79 -2.45 -10.21 18.97
C ASP A 79 -1.76 -10.16 17.60
N ARG A 80 -2.44 -9.57 16.61
CA ARG A 80 -1.97 -9.44 15.23
C ARG A 80 -2.46 -8.14 14.60
N VAL A 81 -1.61 -7.50 13.83
CA VAL A 81 -1.94 -6.26 13.10
C VAL A 81 -1.52 -6.39 11.65
N LEU A 82 -2.44 -6.14 10.72
CA LEU A 82 -2.14 -6.05 9.30
C LEU A 82 -1.93 -4.58 8.92
N HIS A 83 -0.67 -4.17 8.78
CA HIS A 83 -0.30 -2.86 8.24
C HIS A 83 -0.53 -2.84 6.73
N LEU A 84 -1.06 -1.71 6.24
CA LEU A 84 -1.28 -1.46 4.82
C LEU A 84 -0.84 -0.03 4.50
N ASP A 85 -0.04 0.12 3.45
CA ASP A 85 0.36 1.43 2.97
C ASP A 85 -0.82 2.24 2.44
N SER A 86 -0.76 3.56 2.65
CA SER A 86 -1.86 4.49 2.37
C SER A 86 -2.09 4.77 0.88
N ASP A 87 -1.09 4.48 0.04
CA ASP A 87 -1.12 4.58 -1.42
C ASP A 87 -1.52 3.27 -2.09
N ALA A 88 -2.53 2.61 -1.54
CA ALA A 88 -3.09 1.37 -2.05
C ALA A 88 -4.61 1.30 -1.89
N THR A 89 -5.21 0.27 -2.50
CA THR A 89 -6.60 -0.11 -2.27
C THR A 89 -6.75 -1.64 -2.20
N LEU A 90 -7.78 -2.09 -1.49
CA LEU A 90 -8.20 -3.49 -1.51
C LEU A 90 -9.22 -3.72 -2.61
N LEU A 91 -9.07 -4.83 -3.30
CA LEU A 91 -10.00 -5.35 -4.30
C LEU A 91 -10.84 -6.51 -3.74
N GLN A 92 -10.31 -7.24 -2.77
CA GLN A 92 -10.97 -8.36 -2.08
C GLN A 92 -10.57 -8.43 -0.60
N THR A 93 -11.25 -9.26 0.19
CA THR A 93 -10.92 -9.47 1.61
C THR A 93 -9.55 -10.16 1.76
N MET A 94 -8.82 -9.78 2.81
CA MET A 94 -7.53 -10.37 3.20
C MET A 94 -7.51 -10.88 4.65
N ASP A 95 -8.68 -11.08 5.26
CA ASP A 95 -8.83 -11.49 6.66
C ASP A 95 -8.13 -12.84 6.94
N GLU A 96 -7.99 -13.70 5.94
CA GLU A 96 -7.27 -14.96 6.05
C GLU A 96 -5.78 -14.80 6.40
N LEU A 97 -5.18 -13.62 6.14
CA LEU A 97 -3.79 -13.36 6.53
C LEU A 97 -3.62 -13.43 8.05
N PHE A 98 -4.64 -13.07 8.85
CA PHE A 98 -4.59 -13.20 10.31
C PHE A 98 -4.45 -14.66 10.78
N LEU A 99 -4.70 -15.64 9.91
CA LEU A 99 -4.60 -17.07 10.22
C LEU A 99 -3.24 -17.68 9.89
N LEU A 100 -2.30 -16.90 9.33
CA LEU A 100 -0.95 -17.37 9.05
C LEU A 100 -0.23 -17.88 10.32
N PRO A 101 0.77 -18.77 10.21
CA PRO A 101 1.60 -19.15 11.35
C PRO A 101 2.17 -17.94 12.12
N SER A 102 2.47 -18.13 13.41
CA SER A 102 3.06 -17.08 14.24
C SER A 102 4.49 -16.77 13.77
N ALA A 103 4.77 -15.49 13.59
CA ALA A 103 6.09 -14.93 13.30
C ALA A 103 6.08 -13.46 13.78
N PRO A 104 7.24 -12.86 14.11
CA PRO A 104 7.31 -11.43 14.45
C PRO A 104 6.69 -10.54 13.37
N VAL A 105 6.95 -10.90 12.11
CA VAL A 105 6.38 -10.24 10.95
C VAL A 105 6.26 -11.23 9.77
N ALA A 106 5.22 -11.06 8.95
CA ALA A 106 5.08 -11.67 7.63
C ALA A 106 4.91 -10.59 6.56
N MET A 107 5.60 -10.72 5.44
CA MET A 107 5.66 -9.69 4.38
C MET A 107 5.72 -10.30 2.99
N PRO A 108 5.21 -9.63 1.95
CA PRO A 108 5.46 -10.01 0.57
C PRO A 108 6.89 -9.72 0.14
N LEU A 109 7.40 -10.53 -0.79
CA LEU A 109 8.60 -10.17 -1.53
C LEU A 109 8.29 -9.02 -2.49
N ALA A 110 9.20 -8.05 -2.54
CA ALA A 110 9.19 -6.93 -3.46
C ALA A 110 9.66 -7.41 -4.83
N TYR A 111 8.78 -8.11 -5.55
CA TYR A 111 9.11 -8.83 -6.80
C TYR A 111 9.72 -7.95 -7.90
N TRP A 112 9.59 -6.62 -7.81
CA TRP A 112 10.17 -5.65 -8.74
C TRP A 112 11.66 -5.37 -8.50
N PHE A 113 12.26 -5.90 -7.42
CA PHE A 113 13.70 -5.96 -7.23
C PHE A 113 14.30 -7.23 -7.85
N HIS A 114 15.63 -7.31 -7.91
CA HIS A 114 16.29 -8.54 -8.32
C HIS A 114 15.89 -9.69 -7.40
N GLN A 115 15.36 -10.77 -8.00
CA GLN A 115 14.81 -11.89 -7.24
C GLN A 115 15.83 -12.59 -6.34
N GLU A 116 17.11 -12.52 -6.70
CA GLU A 116 18.22 -13.08 -5.90
C GLU A 116 18.38 -12.38 -4.54
N ASP A 117 18.00 -11.10 -4.44
CA ASP A 117 18.14 -10.29 -3.23
C ASP A 117 17.06 -10.63 -2.19
N LYS A 118 15.96 -11.28 -2.59
CA LYS A 118 14.82 -11.68 -1.73
C LYS A 118 14.36 -10.56 -0.79
N VAL A 119 14.26 -9.34 -1.33
CA VAL A 119 13.85 -8.16 -0.57
C VAL A 119 12.35 -8.24 -0.25
N PHE A 120 11.99 -8.01 1.01
CA PHE A 120 10.60 -7.83 1.44
C PHE A 120 10.12 -6.40 1.25
N THR A 121 8.86 -6.21 0.90
CA THR A 121 8.20 -4.90 0.95
C THR A 121 7.47 -4.70 2.27
N SER A 122 7.52 -3.48 2.78
CA SER A 122 6.76 -3.00 3.95
C SER A 122 5.38 -2.44 3.58
N ALA A 123 4.99 -2.49 2.29
CA ALA A 123 3.68 -2.01 1.83
C ALA A 123 2.52 -2.79 2.46
N LEU A 124 2.76 -4.05 2.79
CA LEU A 124 1.85 -4.92 3.54
C LEU A 124 2.69 -5.69 4.56
N MET A 125 2.32 -5.61 5.84
CA MET A 125 3.00 -6.35 6.91
C MET A 125 1.97 -6.94 7.87
N LEU A 126 1.99 -8.24 8.07
CA LEU A 126 1.29 -8.87 9.19
C LEU A 126 2.25 -8.94 10.37
N ILE A 127 1.98 -8.18 11.42
CA ILE A 127 2.86 -8.00 12.57
C ILE A 127 2.25 -8.73 13.77
N GLN A 128 3.10 -9.36 14.58
CA GLN A 128 2.78 -9.77 15.94
C GLN A 128 3.36 -8.75 16.92
N PRO A 129 2.57 -7.75 17.38
CA PRO A 129 3.10 -6.64 18.17
C PRO A 129 3.70 -7.12 19.48
N SER A 130 4.85 -6.54 19.87
CA SER A 130 5.41 -6.74 21.20
C SER A 130 6.31 -5.57 21.58
N THR A 131 6.40 -5.30 22.88
CA THR A 131 7.30 -4.28 23.41
C THR A 131 8.76 -4.58 23.08
N ALA A 132 9.15 -5.87 23.07
CA ALA A 132 10.50 -6.30 22.74
C ALA A 132 10.87 -6.01 21.27
N GLU A 133 10.02 -6.40 20.31
CA GLU A 133 10.27 -6.12 18.89
C GLU A 133 10.18 -4.62 18.60
N PHE A 134 9.29 -3.89 19.27
CA PHE A 134 9.20 -2.44 19.13
C PHE A 134 10.47 -1.73 19.63
N SER A 135 11.04 -2.16 20.76
CA SER A 135 12.33 -1.64 21.24
C SER A 135 13.44 -1.94 20.23
N ARG A 136 13.54 -3.17 19.73
CA ARG A 136 14.54 -3.56 18.72
C ARG A 136 14.44 -2.73 17.43
N LEU A 137 13.23 -2.46 16.98
CA LEU A 137 12.97 -1.57 15.84
C LEU A 137 13.38 -0.13 16.13
N THR A 138 13.05 0.37 17.32
CA THR A 138 13.37 1.73 17.74
C THR A 138 14.89 1.93 17.80
N ASP A 139 15.63 0.97 18.34
CA ASP A 139 17.09 0.99 18.38
C ASP A 139 17.66 1.04 16.94
N GLU A 140 17.15 0.23 16.02
CA GLU A 140 17.56 0.26 14.61
C GLU A 140 17.19 1.58 13.91
N ILE A 141 16.03 2.16 14.23
CA ILE A 141 15.60 3.47 13.70
C ILE A 141 16.56 4.57 14.15
N TRP A 142 17.04 4.58 15.39
CA TRP A 142 17.86 5.70 15.90
C TRP A 142 19.36 5.46 15.74
N ASP A 143 19.84 4.24 15.99
CA ASP A 143 21.26 3.88 16.03
C ASP A 143 21.75 3.20 14.75
N GLY A 144 20.83 2.76 13.88
CA GLY A 144 21.14 2.13 12.60
C GLY A 144 21.70 3.10 11.55
N VAL A 145 22.18 2.53 10.43
CA VAL A 145 22.85 3.27 9.34
C VAL A 145 21.97 4.42 8.83
N SER A 146 22.56 5.61 8.74
CA SER A 146 21.90 6.81 8.21
C SER A 146 21.58 6.70 6.72
N GLY A 147 20.40 7.19 6.30
CA GLY A 147 20.03 7.28 4.89
C GLY A 147 19.03 6.22 4.40
N GLY A 148 18.68 5.25 5.22
CA GLY A 148 17.67 4.26 4.88
C GLY A 148 16.23 4.79 4.97
N TYR A 149 15.28 3.90 4.68
CA TYR A 149 13.85 4.06 4.88
C TYR A 149 13.28 2.80 5.53
N ASP A 150 11.96 2.74 5.68
CA ASP A 150 11.25 1.64 6.37
C ASP A 150 11.59 0.24 5.82
N MET A 151 11.74 0.05 4.50
CA MET A 151 12.11 -1.25 3.93
C MET A 151 13.52 -1.69 4.33
N ASP A 152 14.49 -0.77 4.44
CA ASP A 152 15.86 -1.11 4.83
C ASP A 152 15.90 -1.67 6.25
N ILE A 153 15.11 -1.08 7.16
CA ILE A 153 15.03 -1.52 8.55
C ILE A 153 14.43 -2.92 8.64
N VAL A 154 13.24 -3.13 8.04
CA VAL A 154 12.55 -4.41 8.17
C VAL A 154 13.33 -5.54 7.50
N ASN A 155 14.00 -5.29 6.38
CA ASN A 155 14.85 -6.29 5.73
C ASN A 155 16.11 -6.59 6.55
N ARG A 156 16.74 -5.59 7.18
CA ARG A 156 17.90 -5.82 8.06
C ARG A 156 17.53 -6.62 9.30
N LEU A 157 16.38 -6.35 9.90
CA LEU A 157 15.95 -7.01 11.14
C LEU A 157 15.31 -8.37 10.91
N TYR A 158 14.59 -8.55 9.80
CA TYR A 158 13.71 -9.71 9.59
C TYR A 158 13.95 -10.46 8.28
N GLY A 159 14.91 -10.07 7.44
CA GLY A 159 15.16 -10.71 6.14
C GLY A 159 15.33 -12.23 6.20
N ASP A 160 15.91 -12.74 7.30
CA ASP A 160 16.11 -14.18 7.51
C ASP A 160 15.00 -14.88 8.30
N THR A 161 14.10 -14.12 8.94
CA THR A 161 13.14 -14.66 9.92
C THR A 161 11.68 -14.37 9.60
N ALA A 162 11.40 -13.47 8.66
CA ALA A 162 10.05 -13.12 8.27
C ALA A 162 9.36 -14.30 7.59
N LEU A 163 8.06 -14.47 7.88
CA LEU A 163 7.23 -15.36 7.10
C LEU A 163 6.92 -14.72 5.74
N VAL A 164 7.07 -15.47 4.65
CA VAL A 164 6.79 -14.96 3.31
C VAL A 164 5.28 -14.99 3.05
N ILE A 165 4.71 -13.84 2.72
CA ILE A 165 3.39 -13.73 2.09
C ILE A 165 3.61 -13.80 0.57
N PRO A 166 2.88 -14.63 -0.20
CA PRO A 166 3.04 -14.62 -1.65
C PRO A 166 2.57 -13.26 -2.21
N HIS A 167 3.34 -12.64 -3.10
CA HIS A 167 2.93 -11.36 -3.71
C HIS A 167 1.68 -11.55 -4.59
N ARG A 168 1.44 -12.74 -5.13
CA ARG A 168 0.16 -13.10 -5.77
C ARG A 168 -0.73 -13.81 -4.72
N PRO A 169 -1.91 -13.28 -4.36
CA PRO A 169 -2.58 -12.06 -4.85
C PRO A 169 -2.40 -10.80 -3.97
N TYR A 170 -1.49 -10.80 -2.99
CA TYR A 170 -1.42 -9.81 -1.90
C TYR A 170 -0.57 -8.57 -2.18
N MET A 171 0.04 -8.43 -3.35
CA MET A 171 0.85 -7.28 -3.72
C MET A 171 0.97 -7.18 -5.25
N LEU A 172 0.09 -6.40 -5.87
CA LEU A 172 0.16 -6.04 -7.29
C LEU A 172 0.49 -4.55 -7.42
N LEU A 173 1.57 -4.20 -8.12
CA LEU A 173 1.84 -2.82 -8.47
C LEU A 173 1.02 -2.41 -9.69
N THR A 174 0.44 -1.22 -9.67
CA THR A 174 -0.17 -0.62 -10.86
C THR A 174 0.85 -0.41 -12.00
N GLY A 175 2.13 -0.19 -11.67
CA GLY A 175 3.24 -0.13 -12.62
C GLY A 175 3.48 -1.43 -13.39
N GLU A 176 2.99 -2.57 -12.89
CA GLU A 176 3.08 -3.86 -13.60
C GLU A 176 2.40 -3.77 -14.96
N PHE A 177 1.26 -3.09 -15.07
CA PHE A 177 0.49 -2.92 -16.31
C PHE A 177 1.20 -2.06 -17.36
N ARG A 178 2.27 -1.36 -16.97
CA ARG A 178 3.14 -0.59 -17.88
C ARG A 178 4.43 -1.33 -18.22
N SER A 179 4.75 -2.38 -17.47
CA SER A 179 5.92 -3.19 -17.75
C SER A 179 5.76 -3.89 -19.10
N LYS A 180 6.89 -4.20 -19.73
CA LYS A 180 6.96 -5.08 -20.90
C LYS A 180 7.41 -6.49 -20.52
N ASP A 181 7.91 -6.64 -19.30
CA ASP A 181 8.40 -7.89 -18.74
C ASP A 181 7.66 -8.14 -17.44
N HIS A 182 6.96 -9.26 -17.40
CA HIS A 182 6.12 -9.69 -16.29
C HIS A 182 6.66 -10.95 -15.61
N GLU A 183 7.83 -11.47 -16.03
CA GLU A 183 8.38 -12.72 -15.51
C GLU A 183 8.57 -12.64 -13.99
N ALA A 184 9.01 -11.49 -13.49
CA ALA A 184 9.23 -11.29 -12.07
C ALA A 184 7.93 -11.36 -11.25
N TYR A 185 6.84 -10.78 -11.77
CA TYR A 185 5.52 -10.86 -11.15
C TYR A 185 4.92 -12.26 -11.28
N LEU A 186 5.01 -12.89 -12.45
CA LEU A 186 4.46 -14.22 -12.69
C LEU A 186 5.24 -15.30 -11.91
N GLY A 187 6.52 -15.06 -11.65
CA GLY A 187 7.42 -15.97 -10.94
C GLY A 187 7.93 -17.13 -11.81
N ASN A 188 7.68 -17.08 -13.11
CA ASN A 188 8.10 -18.08 -14.09
C ASN A 188 8.01 -17.51 -15.51
N ALA A 189 8.72 -18.14 -16.47
CA ALA A 189 8.73 -17.76 -17.87
C ALA A 189 7.68 -18.49 -18.74
N ASP A 190 6.93 -19.44 -18.16
CA ASP A 190 5.99 -20.29 -18.90
C ASP A 190 4.58 -19.68 -18.97
N GLU A 191 4.21 -18.85 -18.00
CA GLU A 191 2.91 -18.19 -17.90
C GLU A 191 2.87 -16.93 -18.78
N SER A 192 1.82 -16.78 -19.57
CA SER A 192 1.57 -15.55 -20.32
C SER A 192 0.87 -14.51 -19.45
N TRP A 193 1.30 -13.25 -19.55
CA TRP A 193 0.63 -12.13 -18.88
C TRP A 193 -0.80 -11.96 -19.40
N ASP A 194 -1.76 -11.99 -18.46
CA ASP A 194 -3.17 -11.73 -18.70
C ASP A 194 -3.64 -10.71 -17.65
N ALA A 195 -3.67 -9.44 -18.05
CA ALA A 195 -3.90 -8.33 -17.15
C ALA A 195 -5.29 -8.35 -16.49
N GLU A 196 -6.33 -8.82 -17.19
CA GLU A 196 -7.67 -8.94 -16.62
C GLU A 196 -7.68 -9.99 -15.52
N LYS A 197 -7.17 -11.20 -15.80
CA LYS A 197 -7.10 -12.27 -14.81
C LYS A 197 -6.25 -11.90 -13.62
N VAL A 198 -5.13 -11.21 -13.86
CA VAL A 198 -4.25 -10.72 -12.78
C VAL A 198 -4.98 -9.70 -11.91
N LEU A 199 -5.68 -8.72 -12.52
CA LEU A 199 -6.42 -7.72 -11.78
C LEU A 199 -7.61 -8.33 -11.00
N GLU A 200 -8.33 -9.28 -11.61
CA GLU A 200 -9.45 -9.99 -10.99
C GLU A 200 -8.98 -10.84 -9.80
N ALA A 201 -7.82 -11.49 -9.91
CA ALA A 201 -7.25 -12.30 -8.84
C ALA A 201 -6.64 -11.46 -7.71
N ALA A 202 -6.19 -10.23 -7.99
CA ALA A 202 -5.51 -9.39 -7.01
C ALA A 202 -6.42 -9.03 -5.83
N LYS A 203 -5.82 -8.98 -4.64
CA LYS A 203 -6.49 -8.55 -3.40
C LYS A 203 -6.04 -7.17 -2.94
N TYR A 204 -4.77 -6.85 -3.18
CA TYR A 204 -4.15 -5.59 -2.78
C TYR A 204 -3.41 -4.97 -3.96
N LEU A 205 -3.83 -3.76 -4.33
CA LEU A 205 -3.31 -2.99 -5.46
C LEU A 205 -2.59 -1.76 -4.92
N HIS A 206 -1.29 -1.67 -5.18
CA HIS A 206 -0.42 -0.60 -4.69
C HIS A 206 -0.02 0.35 -5.82
N PHE A 207 -0.22 1.65 -5.61
CA PHE A 207 -0.03 2.69 -6.63
C PHE A 207 1.44 3.11 -6.74
N SER A 208 2.18 2.46 -7.63
CA SER A 208 3.62 2.71 -7.86
C SER A 208 3.92 2.87 -9.34
N ASP A 209 3.96 4.12 -9.82
CA ASP A 209 3.98 4.44 -11.24
C ASP A 209 4.84 5.65 -11.59
N TRP A 210 5.91 5.94 -10.83
CA TRP A 210 6.77 7.09 -11.13
C TRP A 210 7.09 7.21 -12.64
N PRO A 211 6.93 8.39 -13.27
CA PRO A 211 6.62 9.71 -12.71
C PRO A 211 5.13 10.05 -12.54
N VAL A 212 4.20 9.12 -12.77
CA VAL A 212 2.78 9.33 -12.48
C VAL A 212 2.63 9.49 -10.96
N PRO A 213 1.96 10.56 -10.50
CA PRO A 213 1.84 10.81 -9.08
C PRO A 213 0.86 9.84 -8.42
N LYS A 214 0.82 9.84 -7.09
CA LYS A 214 -0.14 9.07 -6.30
C LYS A 214 -1.58 9.44 -6.67
N PRO A 215 -2.55 8.51 -6.53
CA PRO A 215 -3.86 8.62 -7.19
C PRO A 215 -4.76 9.77 -6.66
N TRP A 216 -4.41 10.41 -5.55
CA TRP A 216 -5.08 11.63 -5.06
C TRP A 216 -4.54 12.92 -5.69
N ILE A 217 -3.47 12.85 -6.48
CA ILE A 217 -2.88 13.97 -7.22
C ILE A 217 -3.22 13.79 -8.69
N THR A 218 -3.71 14.87 -9.32
CA THR A 218 -4.00 14.87 -10.75
C THR A 218 -2.70 14.88 -11.55
N ALA A 219 -2.47 13.82 -12.34
CA ALA A 219 -1.37 13.76 -13.29
C ALA A 219 -1.55 14.79 -14.42
N THR A 220 -0.45 15.37 -14.92
CA THR A 220 -0.52 16.24 -16.10
C THR A 220 -0.78 15.43 -17.36
N GLN A 221 -1.38 16.06 -18.36
CA GLN A 221 -1.63 15.40 -19.64
C GLN A 221 -0.34 14.86 -20.27
N HIS A 222 0.74 15.64 -20.22
CA HIS A 222 2.06 15.24 -20.72
C HIS A 222 2.58 13.96 -20.03
N VAL A 223 2.53 13.88 -18.70
CA VAL A 223 2.97 12.69 -17.97
C VAL A 223 2.13 11.48 -18.36
N LEU A 224 0.80 11.63 -18.46
CA LEU A 224 -0.08 10.53 -18.86
C LEU A 224 0.21 10.07 -20.30
N GLU A 225 0.41 10.99 -21.24
CA GLU A 225 0.71 10.68 -22.63
C GLU A 225 2.01 9.85 -22.77
N GLU A 226 3.03 10.15 -21.97
CA GLU A 226 4.31 9.47 -22.00
C GLU A 226 4.33 8.12 -21.25
N THR A 227 3.49 7.97 -20.22
CA THR A 227 3.61 6.84 -19.28
C THR A 227 2.52 5.79 -19.42
N GLN A 228 1.36 6.14 -19.96
CA GLN A 228 0.27 5.19 -20.14
C GLN A 228 0.70 4.00 -21.01
N PRO A 229 0.18 2.79 -20.75
CA PRO A 229 0.43 1.65 -21.62
C PRO A 229 0.09 1.97 -23.09
N PRO A 230 0.89 1.53 -24.07
CA PRO A 230 0.57 1.72 -25.48
C PRO A 230 -0.71 0.94 -25.83
N CYS A 231 -1.43 1.37 -26.87
CA CYS A 231 -2.40 0.47 -27.51
C CYS A 231 -1.63 -0.50 -28.40
N GLU A 232 -1.92 -1.78 -28.25
CA GLU A 232 -1.29 -2.85 -29.01
C GLU A 232 -1.87 -2.95 -30.41
N VAL A 233 -1.03 -3.43 -31.33
CA VAL A 233 -1.43 -3.69 -32.71
C VAL A 233 -2.02 -5.09 -32.78
N GLN A 234 -3.28 -5.19 -33.21
CA GLN A 234 -3.88 -6.48 -33.48
C GLN A 234 -3.12 -7.17 -34.62
N LEU A 235 -2.47 -8.30 -34.30
CA LEU A 235 -1.62 -9.04 -35.24
C LEU A 235 -2.35 -9.48 -36.53
N VAL A 236 -3.68 -9.65 -36.47
CA VAL A 236 -4.51 -10.12 -37.58
C VAL A 236 -4.89 -9.00 -38.55
N THR A 237 -5.17 -7.79 -38.04
CA THR A 237 -5.69 -6.67 -38.82
C THR A 237 -4.64 -5.59 -39.08
N GLY A 238 -3.51 -5.61 -38.35
CA GLY A 238 -2.49 -4.57 -38.39
C GLY A 238 -2.97 -3.22 -37.85
N GLN A 239 -4.18 -3.16 -37.28
CA GLN A 239 -4.75 -1.95 -36.68
C GLN A 239 -4.33 -1.83 -35.21
N GLN A 240 -3.98 -0.61 -34.82
CA GLN A 240 -3.63 -0.25 -33.45
C GLN A 240 -4.90 -0.04 -32.62
N ASP A 241 -5.65 -1.11 -32.38
CA ASP A 241 -6.99 -1.05 -31.80
C ASP A 241 -7.10 -1.66 -30.40
N ASP A 242 -6.10 -2.39 -29.91
CA ASP A 242 -6.18 -2.98 -28.57
C ASP A 242 -5.61 -2.05 -27.50
N CYS A 243 -6.44 -1.14 -27.02
CA CYS A 243 -6.12 -0.24 -25.91
C CYS A 243 -6.51 -0.83 -24.54
N HIS A 244 -6.77 -2.12 -24.43
CA HIS A 244 -7.40 -2.70 -23.25
C HIS A 244 -6.57 -2.51 -21.97
N ILE A 245 -5.26 -2.78 -22.02
CA ILE A 245 -4.34 -2.58 -20.89
C ILE A 245 -4.32 -1.12 -20.43
N ARG A 246 -4.32 -0.18 -21.39
CA ARG A 246 -4.42 1.26 -21.10
C ARG A 246 -5.74 1.59 -20.39
N GLN A 247 -6.85 1.01 -20.84
CA GLN A 247 -8.17 1.23 -20.24
C GLN A 247 -8.23 0.69 -18.81
N LEU A 248 -7.68 -0.50 -18.54
CA LEU A 248 -7.55 -1.04 -17.19
C LEU A 248 -6.72 -0.10 -16.31
N TRP A 249 -5.53 0.29 -16.78
CA TRP A 249 -4.62 1.14 -16.02
C TRP A 249 -5.24 2.51 -15.69
N LEU A 250 -5.80 3.20 -16.68
CA LEU A 250 -6.53 4.46 -16.45
C LEU A 250 -7.76 4.26 -15.56
N GLY A 251 -8.46 3.12 -15.70
CA GLY A 251 -9.61 2.75 -14.90
C GLY A 251 -9.28 2.63 -13.41
N MET A 252 -8.13 2.07 -13.04
CA MET A 252 -7.69 1.99 -11.64
C MET A 252 -7.52 3.37 -10.99
N TYR A 253 -6.96 4.34 -11.73
CA TYR A 253 -6.84 5.71 -11.25
C TYR A 253 -8.18 6.44 -11.20
N GLU A 254 -9.02 6.25 -12.22
CA GLU A 254 -10.34 6.87 -12.27
C GLU A 254 -11.26 6.37 -11.16
N GLU A 255 -11.26 5.06 -10.89
CA GLU A 255 -11.99 4.45 -9.78
C GLU A 255 -11.59 5.11 -8.45
N PHE A 256 -10.29 5.20 -8.17
CA PHE A 256 -9.80 5.81 -6.93
C PHE A 256 -10.24 7.27 -6.82
N ARG A 257 -10.10 8.06 -7.90
CA ARG A 257 -10.47 9.48 -7.92
C ARG A 257 -11.97 9.67 -7.70
N SER A 258 -12.79 8.95 -8.45
CA SER A 258 -14.24 8.99 -8.36
C SER A 258 -14.72 8.60 -6.96
N ARG A 259 -14.17 7.51 -6.39
CA ARG A 259 -14.51 7.07 -5.03
C ARG A 259 -14.07 8.09 -3.97
N ARG A 260 -12.87 8.68 -4.12
CA ARG A 260 -12.38 9.74 -3.22
C ARG A 260 -13.27 10.96 -3.26
N GLN A 261 -13.69 11.42 -4.44
CA GLN A 261 -14.60 12.55 -4.58
C GLN A 261 -15.93 12.28 -3.89
N ASN A 262 -16.50 11.09 -4.06
CA ASN A 262 -17.76 10.71 -3.44
C ASN A 262 -17.68 10.65 -1.92
N ILE A 263 -16.58 10.13 -1.36
CA ILE A 263 -16.42 10.00 0.10
C ILE A 263 -16.02 11.33 0.73
N CYS A 264 -14.95 11.95 0.24
CA CYS A 264 -14.43 13.19 0.83
C CYS A 264 -15.36 14.38 0.56
N GLY A 265 -16.09 14.39 -0.57
CA GLY A 265 -17.08 15.42 -0.84
C GLY A 265 -18.23 15.40 0.17
N VAL A 266 -18.67 14.21 0.60
CA VAL A 266 -19.68 14.04 1.66
C VAL A 266 -19.09 14.32 3.05
N ALA A 267 -17.84 13.93 3.30
CA ALA A 267 -17.19 14.14 4.59
C ALA A 267 -16.88 15.62 4.89
N LEU A 268 -16.70 16.42 3.83
CA LEU A 268 -16.32 17.84 3.92
C LEU A 268 -17.48 18.81 3.63
N SER A 269 -18.67 18.30 3.31
CA SER A 269 -19.89 19.09 3.14
C SER A 269 -20.60 19.34 4.48
#